data_AF-A0A7V0JDM4-F1
#
_entry.id   AF-A0A7V0JDM4-F1
#
_cell.length_a   1.000
_cell.length_b   1.000
_cell.length_c   1.000
_cell.angle_alpha   90.00
_cell.angle_beta   90.00
_cell.angle_gamma   90.00
#
_symmetry.space_group_name_H-M   'P 1'
#
loop_
_entity.id
_entity.type
_entity.pdbx_description
1 polymer ?
#
loop_
_entity_poly.entity_id
_entity_poly.type
_entity_poly.pdbx_seq_one_letter_code
_entity_poly.pdbx_strand_id
1 'polypeptide(L)'
;MPETERTGKYRICIGHACSSLSLERMLDAGQWEKVFLSRIDKSFETEVIFLGTKRDSGLASEITERLSPDFINIKFINLCGRTDLHKSLSILSSSNEFWGIDSSLLHYARLFKIKSVSYWGPTDPGTLLREIPGLEEEINYCRIPCSPCIHVTETPPCMGDNICIQNLFTDKKRDWIGLVI
;
A
#
# COMPACT_ATOMS: atom_id res chain seq x y z
N MET A 1 -22.27 4.47 13.22
CA MET A 1 -22.71 3.07 13.43
C MET A 1 -22.45 2.72 14.89
N PRO A 2 -23.28 1.87 15.53
CA PRO A 2 -23.10 1.55 16.95
C PRO A 2 -21.78 0.80 17.16
N GLU A 3 -21.11 1.10 18.26
CA GLU A 3 -19.95 0.38 18.81
C GLU A 3 -20.35 -1.06 19.13
N THR A 4 -20.27 -1.95 18.15
CA THR A 4 -20.22 -3.38 18.44
C THR A 4 -18.79 -3.71 18.85
N GLU A 5 -18.64 -4.03 20.13
CA GLU A 5 -17.47 -4.63 20.78
C GLU A 5 -16.54 -5.39 19.81
N ARG A 6 -15.48 -4.73 19.31
CA ARG A 6 -14.35 -5.43 18.69
C ARG A 6 -13.48 -5.96 19.81
N THR A 7 -13.80 -7.15 20.31
CA THR A 7 -13.00 -7.89 21.31
C THR A 7 -11.68 -8.47 20.74
N GLY A 8 -11.06 -7.79 19.77
CA GLY A 8 -9.86 -8.26 19.09
C GLY A 8 -8.87 -7.12 18.78
N LYS A 9 -7.58 -7.47 18.72
CA LYS A 9 -6.48 -6.57 18.32
C LYS A 9 -6.80 -5.89 16.98
N TYR A 10 -6.42 -4.62 16.85
CA TYR A 10 -6.62 -3.87 15.60
C TYR A 10 -5.75 -4.49 14.49
N ARG A 11 -6.34 -4.95 13.38
CA ARG A 11 -5.60 -5.66 12.33
C ARG A 11 -5.43 -4.82 11.07
N ILE A 12 -4.20 -4.68 10.61
CA ILE A 12 -3.83 -3.98 9.38
C ILE A 12 -3.20 -4.97 8.42
N CYS A 13 -3.80 -5.15 7.24
CA CYS A 13 -3.19 -5.93 6.17
C CYS A 13 -2.34 -5.05 5.26
N ILE A 14 -1.16 -5.54 4.89
CA ILE A 14 -0.22 -4.84 4.02
C ILE A 14 -0.08 -5.60 2.70
N GLY A 15 -0.34 -4.91 1.59
CA GLY A 15 -0.06 -5.33 0.22
C GLY A 15 1.04 -4.47 -0.39
N HIS A 16 2.30 -4.78 -0.06
CA HIS A 16 3.47 -3.94 -0.33
C HIS A 16 4.17 -4.19 -1.67
N ALA A 17 3.78 -5.23 -2.40
CA ALA A 17 4.47 -5.67 -3.59
C ALA A 17 3.52 -5.97 -4.74
N CYS A 18 4.08 -6.03 -5.95
CA CYS A 18 3.37 -6.37 -7.17
C CYS A 18 4.12 -7.43 -7.99
N SER A 19 3.61 -7.75 -9.18
CA SER A 19 4.33 -8.62 -10.12
C SER A 19 5.65 -7.99 -10.55
N SER A 20 6.58 -8.83 -10.98
CA SER A 20 7.89 -8.42 -11.54
C SER A 20 7.81 -7.68 -12.87
N LEU A 21 6.61 -7.43 -13.40
CA LEU A 21 6.39 -6.72 -14.66
C LEU A 21 6.22 -5.21 -14.46
N SER A 22 6.10 -4.74 -13.21
CA SER A 22 5.72 -3.35 -12.94
C SER A 22 6.23 -2.89 -11.58
N LEU A 23 7.52 -3.14 -11.31
CA LEU A 23 8.17 -2.84 -10.03
C LEU A 23 8.13 -1.35 -9.68
N GLU A 24 7.91 -0.49 -10.67
CA GLU A 24 7.76 0.96 -10.55
C GLU A 24 6.61 1.38 -9.63
N ARG A 25 5.67 0.48 -9.36
CA ARG A 25 4.56 0.69 -8.41
C ARG A 25 4.98 0.54 -6.95
N MET A 26 6.10 -0.11 -6.68
CA MET A 26 6.49 -0.50 -5.33
C MET A 26 7.08 0.67 -4.56
N LEU A 27 6.77 0.69 -3.27
CA LEU A 27 7.48 1.51 -2.28
C LEU A 27 8.66 0.71 -1.74
N ASP A 28 9.79 1.38 -1.52
CA ASP A 28 10.92 0.78 -0.81
C ASP A 28 10.65 0.69 0.70
N ALA A 29 11.54 0.01 1.44
CA ALA A 29 11.36 -0.20 2.87
C ALA A 29 11.39 1.10 3.69
N GLY A 30 12.17 2.11 3.27
CA GLY A 30 12.23 3.41 3.95
C GLY A 30 10.99 4.27 3.69
N GLN A 31 10.37 4.14 2.52
CA GLN A 31 9.09 4.75 2.21
C GLN A 31 7.97 4.09 3.03
N TRP A 32 7.95 2.76 3.13
CA TRP A 32 7.04 2.06 4.03
C TRP A 32 7.23 2.48 5.49
N GLU A 33 8.47 2.64 5.95
CA GLU A 33 8.77 3.15 7.29
C GLU A 33 8.09 4.51 7.55
N LYS A 34 8.18 5.45 6.60
CA LYS A 34 7.46 6.74 6.67
C LYS A 34 5.93 6.57 6.70
N VAL A 35 5.38 5.62 5.94
CA VAL A 35 3.95 5.29 5.99
C VAL A 35 3.55 4.85 7.39
N PHE A 36 4.30 3.93 7.99
CA PHE A 36 4.01 3.45 9.34
C PHE A 36 4.14 4.59 10.36
N LEU A 37 5.24 5.35 10.35
CA LEU A 37 5.47 6.44 11.31
C LEU A 37 4.40 7.54 11.27
N SER A 38 3.84 7.83 10.10
CA SER A 38 2.83 8.89 9.94
C SER A 38 1.41 8.45 10.27
N ARG A 39 1.11 7.14 10.27
CA ARG A 39 -0.27 6.64 10.31
C ARG A 39 -0.59 5.69 11.45
N ILE A 40 0.42 5.00 11.96
CA ILE A 40 0.20 4.00 13.00
C ILE A 40 -0.30 4.67 14.28
N ASP A 41 -1.38 4.16 14.85
CA ASP A 41 -1.79 4.58 16.18
C ASP A 41 -1.14 3.66 17.22
N LYS A 42 -0.09 4.17 17.87
CA LYS A 42 0.66 3.41 18.90
C LYS A 42 -0.14 3.22 20.20
N SER A 43 -1.30 3.84 20.34
CA SER A 43 -2.18 3.66 21.51
C SER A 43 -2.96 2.33 21.49
N PHE A 44 -3.04 1.66 20.33
CA PHE A 44 -3.73 0.38 20.18
C PHE A 44 -2.77 -0.80 20.03
N GLU A 45 -3.12 -1.93 20.65
CA GLU A 45 -2.47 -3.20 20.32
C GLU A 45 -2.87 -3.62 18.90
N THR A 46 -1.87 -3.69 18.01
CA THR A 46 -2.10 -3.85 16.57
C THR A 46 -1.38 -5.08 16.02
N GLU A 47 -2.06 -5.84 15.16
CA GLU A 47 -1.45 -6.87 14.33
C GLU A 47 -1.28 -6.34 12.89
N VAL A 48 -0.04 -6.23 12.43
CA VAL A 48 0.29 -5.87 11.05
C VAL A 48 0.63 -7.14 10.30
N ILE A 49 -0.11 -7.43 9.24
CA ILE A 49 0.00 -8.69 8.49
C ILE A 49 0.39 -8.40 7.05
N PHE A 50 1.60 -8.82 6.66
CA PHE A 50 2.06 -8.75 5.28
C PHE A 50 1.54 -9.95 4.50
N LEU A 51 0.81 -9.68 3.41
CA LEU A 51 0.30 -10.67 2.48
C LEU A 51 0.97 -10.50 1.12
N GLY A 52 1.28 -11.63 0.47
CA GLY A 52 1.98 -11.63 -0.80
C GLY A 52 2.51 -13.01 -1.18
N THR A 53 3.24 -13.05 -2.28
CA THR A 53 3.95 -14.23 -2.75
C THR A 53 5.25 -14.45 -1.97
N LYS A 54 5.90 -15.61 -2.17
CA LYS A 54 7.19 -15.92 -1.52
C LYS A 54 8.28 -14.88 -1.81
N ARG A 55 8.25 -14.25 -3.00
CA ARG A 55 9.24 -13.22 -3.39
C ARG A 55 9.12 -11.95 -2.57
N ASP A 56 7.91 -11.66 -2.08
CA ASP A 56 7.59 -10.42 -1.37
C ASP A 56 8.03 -10.48 0.11
N SER A 57 8.40 -11.68 0.59
CA SER A 57 8.82 -11.92 1.96
C SER A 57 10.06 -11.12 2.36
N GLY A 58 11.00 -10.90 1.44
CA GLY A 58 12.24 -10.16 1.72
C GLY A 58 11.96 -8.71 2.10
N LEU A 59 11.17 -8.02 1.27
CA LEU A 59 10.79 -6.63 1.53
C LEU A 59 9.95 -6.49 2.81
N ALA A 60 9.04 -7.44 3.09
CA ALA A 60 8.26 -7.44 4.33
C ALA A 60 9.16 -7.57 5.58
N SER A 61 10.21 -8.40 5.51
CA SER A 61 11.20 -8.52 6.58
C SER A 61 12.01 -7.23 6.75
N GLU A 62 12.49 -6.63 5.66
CA GLU A 62 13.24 -5.37 5.72
C GLU A 62 12.41 -4.23 6.36
N ILE A 63 11.14 -4.11 5.98
CA ILE A 63 10.21 -3.14 6.59
C ILE A 63 10.07 -3.41 8.10
N THR A 64 9.86 -4.66 8.48
CA THR A 64 9.67 -5.04 9.89
C THR A 64 10.92 -4.77 10.73
N GLU A 65 12.11 -5.07 10.21
CA GLU A 65 13.38 -4.84 10.89
C GLU A 65 13.61 -3.35 11.14
N ARG A 66 13.30 -2.47 10.17
CA ARG A 66 13.35 -1.01 10.34
C ARG A 66 12.42 -0.50 11.43
N LEU A 67 11.22 -1.06 11.53
CA LEU A 67 10.18 -0.61 12.47
C LEU A 67 10.32 -1.19 13.88
N SER A 68 10.96 -2.34 14.04
CA SER A 68 11.01 -3.05 15.33
C SER A 68 11.45 -2.21 16.54
N PRO A 69 12.41 -1.26 16.43
CA PRO A 69 12.82 -0.43 17.57
C PRO A 69 11.74 0.52 18.11
N ASP A 70 10.84 1.01 17.25
CA ASP A 70 9.94 2.13 17.59
C ASP A 70 8.49 1.71 17.92
N PHE A 71 8.19 0.40 17.86
CA PHE A 71 6.82 -0.12 17.76
C PHE A 71 6.52 -1.30 18.72
N ILE A 72 6.71 -1.08 20.03
CA ILE A 72 6.54 -2.11 21.08
C ILE A 72 5.12 -2.74 21.15
N ASN A 73 4.08 -1.99 20.81
CA ASN A 73 2.67 -2.43 20.86
C ASN A 73 2.18 -3.07 19.54
N ILE A 74 3.07 -3.24 18.57
CA ILE A 74 2.72 -3.75 17.25
C ILE A 74 3.36 -5.12 17.04
N LYS A 75 2.52 -6.08 16.64
CA LYS A 75 2.95 -7.40 16.24
C LYS A 75 2.97 -7.48 14.72
N PHE A 76 4.17 -7.53 14.14
CA PHE A 76 4.37 -7.75 12.71
C PHE A 76 4.35 -9.24 12.38
N ILE A 77 3.57 -9.62 11.36
CA ILE A 77 3.38 -11.01 10.92
C ILE A 77 3.62 -11.07 9.41
N ASN A 78 4.70 -11.76 9.00
CA ASN A 78 5.00 -11.98 7.59
C ASN A 78 4.41 -13.31 7.11
N LEU A 79 3.32 -13.24 6.32
CA LEU A 79 2.66 -14.40 5.71
C LEU A 79 2.94 -14.53 4.20
N CYS A 80 3.89 -13.76 3.67
CA CYS A 80 4.26 -13.81 2.26
C CYS A 80 4.72 -15.22 1.85
N GLY A 81 4.03 -15.81 0.88
CA GLY A 81 4.29 -17.18 0.41
C GLY A 81 3.93 -18.28 1.41
N ARG A 82 3.22 -17.96 2.51
CA ARG A 82 2.78 -18.92 3.55
C ARG A 82 1.28 -19.21 3.50
N THR A 83 0.56 -18.55 2.61
CA THR A 83 -0.88 -18.67 2.43
C THR A 83 -1.20 -18.83 0.95
N ASP A 84 -2.29 -19.53 0.64
CA ASP A 84 -2.89 -19.47 -0.69
C ASP A 84 -3.77 -18.20 -0.83
N LEU A 85 -4.31 -17.98 -2.02
CA LEU A 85 -5.16 -16.83 -2.29
C LEU A 85 -6.40 -16.82 -1.37
N HIS A 86 -7.07 -17.96 -1.20
CA HIS A 86 -8.27 -18.05 -0.38
C HIS A 86 -8.01 -17.66 1.07
N LYS A 87 -6.92 -18.16 1.67
CA LYS A 87 -6.52 -17.82 3.03
C LYS A 87 -6.08 -16.37 3.15
N SER A 88 -5.37 -15.82 2.16
CA SER A 88 -5.03 -14.40 2.10
C SER A 88 -6.28 -13.52 2.12
N LEU A 89 -7.28 -13.85 1.28
CA LEU A 89 -8.54 -13.10 1.21
C LEU A 89 -9.38 -13.23 2.48
N SER A 90 -9.37 -14.39 3.14
CA SER A 90 -10.03 -14.58 4.44
C SER A 90 -9.39 -13.75 5.57
N ILE A 91 -8.06 -13.60 5.55
CA ILE A 91 -7.37 -12.73 6.50
C ILE A 91 -7.70 -11.26 6.19
N LEU A 92 -7.64 -10.87 4.92
CA LEU A 92 -7.96 -9.52 4.48
C LEU A 92 -9.39 -9.11 4.83
N SER A 93 -10.39 -9.97 4.57
CA SER A 93 -11.81 -9.68 4.84
C SER A 93 -12.16 -9.57 6.33
N SER A 94 -11.28 -10.06 7.21
CA SER A 94 -11.43 -9.95 8.67
C SER A 94 -10.52 -8.88 9.30
N SER A 95 -9.87 -8.05 8.48
CA SER A 95 -8.98 -6.98 8.93
C SER A 95 -9.71 -5.65 9.09
N ASN A 96 -9.13 -4.73 9.85
CA ASN A 96 -9.70 -3.41 10.12
C ASN A 96 -9.34 -2.42 9.00
N GLU A 97 -8.10 -2.46 8.54
CA GLU A 97 -7.55 -1.55 7.55
C GLU A 97 -6.63 -2.29 6.57
N PHE A 98 -6.50 -1.79 5.34
CA PHE A 98 -5.58 -2.28 4.33
C PHE A 98 -4.69 -1.14 3.85
N TRP A 99 -3.37 -1.34 3.85
CA TRP A 99 -2.40 -0.42 3.26
C TRP A 99 -1.68 -1.10 2.10
N GLY A 100 -1.58 -0.44 0.96
CA GLY A 100 -0.94 -1.07 -0.18
C GLY A 100 -0.64 -0.14 -1.33
N ILE A 101 -0.14 -0.75 -2.39
CA ILE A 101 0.03 -0.15 -3.70
C ILE A 101 -1.08 -0.63 -4.64
N ASP A 102 -1.10 -0.13 -5.86
CA ASP A 102 -1.87 -0.70 -6.95
C ASP A 102 -1.47 -2.17 -7.22
N SER A 103 -2.20 -3.06 -6.56
CA SER A 103 -2.01 -4.51 -6.54
C SER A 103 -3.37 -5.20 -6.46
N SER A 104 -3.43 -6.50 -6.76
CA SER A 104 -4.68 -7.26 -6.66
C SER A 104 -5.30 -7.21 -5.26
N LEU A 105 -4.48 -7.19 -4.20
CA LEU A 105 -4.96 -7.14 -2.82
C LEU A 105 -5.71 -5.84 -2.51
N LEU A 106 -5.31 -4.70 -3.09
CA LEU A 106 -6.04 -3.44 -2.95
C LEU A 106 -7.46 -3.57 -3.51
N HIS A 107 -7.60 -4.15 -4.70
CA HIS A 107 -8.92 -4.32 -5.33
C HIS A 107 -9.83 -5.25 -4.52
N TYR A 108 -9.29 -6.31 -3.90
CA TYR A 108 -10.05 -7.15 -2.98
C TYR A 108 -10.40 -6.43 -1.67
N ALA A 109 -9.49 -5.63 -1.10
CA ALA A 109 -9.77 -4.84 0.10
C ALA A 109 -10.94 -3.88 -0.12
N ARG A 110 -10.94 -3.19 -1.27
CA ARG A 110 -12.03 -2.30 -1.70
C ARG A 110 -13.34 -3.07 -1.90
N LEU A 111 -13.30 -4.25 -2.50
CA LEU A 111 -14.49 -5.11 -2.68
C LEU A 111 -15.09 -5.54 -1.33
N PHE A 112 -14.25 -5.84 -0.35
CA PHE A 112 -14.66 -6.18 1.02
C PHE A 112 -15.03 -4.96 1.88
N LYS A 113 -14.97 -3.75 1.31
CA LYS A 113 -15.19 -2.47 2.02
C LYS A 113 -14.30 -2.30 3.25
N ILE A 114 -13.09 -2.82 3.19
CA ILE A 114 -12.07 -2.58 4.21
C ILE A 114 -11.55 -1.15 4.03
N LYS A 115 -11.44 -0.40 5.12
CA LYS A 115 -10.82 0.93 5.11
C LYS A 115 -9.45 0.82 4.43
N SER A 116 -9.22 1.56 3.36
CA SER A 116 -8.06 1.33 2.48
C SER A 116 -7.21 2.58 2.34
N VAL A 117 -5.89 2.41 2.38
CA VAL A 117 -4.91 3.46 2.09
C VAL A 117 -4.04 2.95 0.96
N SER A 118 -3.96 3.71 -0.12
CA SER A 118 -3.30 3.27 -1.33
C SER A 118 -2.33 4.31 -1.86
N TYR A 119 -1.17 3.83 -2.34
CA TYR A 119 -0.09 4.67 -2.88
C TYR A 119 0.09 4.40 -4.37
N TRP A 120 0.12 5.47 -5.15
CA TRP A 120 0.07 5.47 -6.59
C TRP A 120 1.12 6.41 -7.17
N GLY A 121 1.74 5.98 -8.26
CA GLY A 121 2.76 6.76 -8.96
C GLY A 121 2.68 6.51 -10.45
N PRO A 122 2.99 5.32 -10.94
CA PRO A 122 3.05 5.06 -12.38
C PRO A 122 1.73 4.58 -13.00
N THR A 123 0.69 4.36 -12.19
CA THR A 123 -0.67 4.05 -12.61
C THR A 123 -1.63 5.15 -12.14
N ASP A 124 -2.64 5.46 -12.95
CA ASP A 124 -3.64 6.49 -12.63
C ASP A 124 -4.84 5.84 -11.90
N PRO A 125 -5.05 6.15 -10.62
CA PRO A 125 -6.18 5.60 -9.87
C PRO A 125 -7.53 5.95 -10.48
N GLY A 126 -7.67 7.09 -11.17
CA GLY A 126 -8.92 7.49 -11.84
C GLY A 126 -9.32 6.58 -13.01
N THR A 127 -8.38 5.79 -13.52
CA THR A 127 -8.64 4.82 -14.60
C THR A 127 -8.89 3.41 -14.09
N LEU A 128 -8.35 3.07 -12.90
CA LEU A 128 -8.37 1.71 -12.35
C LEU A 128 -9.37 1.54 -11.21
N LEU A 129 -9.76 2.62 -10.55
CA LEU A 129 -10.73 2.60 -9.47
C LEU A 129 -12.07 3.16 -9.92
N ARG A 130 -13.14 2.55 -9.43
CA ARG A 130 -14.50 3.08 -9.49
C ARG A 130 -14.96 3.39 -8.07
N GLU A 131 -15.77 4.44 -7.91
CA GLU A 131 -16.39 4.75 -6.63
C GLU A 131 -17.21 3.57 -6.12
N ILE A 132 -17.05 3.25 -4.84
CA ILE A 132 -17.84 2.23 -4.14
C ILE A 132 -18.56 2.93 -2.98
N PRO A 133 -19.90 3.04 -3.02
CA PRO A 133 -20.65 3.70 -1.95
C PRO A 133 -20.36 3.11 -0.56
N GLY A 134 -19.98 3.98 0.38
CA GLY A 134 -19.67 3.64 1.76
C GLY A 134 -18.31 2.97 1.98
N LEU A 135 -17.41 2.97 0.99
CA LEU A 135 -16.01 2.60 1.18
C LEU A 135 -15.24 3.80 1.75
N GLU A 136 -14.53 3.60 2.86
CA GLU A 136 -13.53 4.54 3.36
C GLU A 136 -12.20 4.27 2.64
N GLU A 137 -11.76 5.18 1.78
CA GLU A 137 -10.46 5.05 1.12
C GLU A 137 -9.67 6.37 1.06
N GLU A 138 -8.36 6.25 1.24
CA GLU A 138 -7.40 7.31 1.04
C GLU A 138 -6.49 6.95 -0.14
N ILE A 139 -6.39 7.86 -1.10
CA ILE A 139 -5.63 7.67 -2.34
C ILE A 139 -4.49 8.69 -2.35
N ASN A 140 -3.27 8.22 -2.20
CA ASN A 140 -2.04 9.00 -2.28
C ASN A 140 -1.46 8.86 -3.69
N TYR A 141 -1.63 9.88 -4.52
CA TYR A 141 -1.18 9.87 -5.91
C TYR A 141 -0.33 11.10 -6.24
N CYS A 142 0.84 10.88 -6.85
CA CYS A 142 1.66 11.95 -7.40
C CYS A 142 1.78 11.79 -8.91
N ARG A 143 1.02 12.61 -9.64
CA ARG A 143 1.13 12.73 -11.09
C ARG A 143 2.31 13.61 -11.47
N ILE A 144 3.16 13.09 -12.35
CA ILE A 144 4.30 13.79 -12.96
C ILE A 144 4.24 13.58 -14.48
N PRO A 145 5.05 14.27 -15.31
CA PRO A 145 4.91 14.20 -16.77
C PRO A 145 4.97 12.79 -17.37
N CYS A 146 5.77 11.90 -16.78
CA CYS A 146 5.85 10.51 -17.24
C CYS A 146 4.79 9.58 -16.64
N SER A 147 3.92 10.07 -15.75
CA SER A 147 2.87 9.29 -15.09
C SER A 147 1.49 9.66 -15.65
N PRO A 148 0.61 8.66 -15.92
CA PRO A 148 0.85 7.21 -15.79
C PRO A 148 1.74 6.65 -16.92
N CYS A 149 2.51 5.59 -16.65
CA CYS A 149 3.38 4.91 -17.64
C CYS A 149 3.14 3.41 -17.77
N ILE A 150 2.74 2.71 -16.69
CA ILE A 150 2.77 1.24 -16.61
C ILE A 150 1.76 0.51 -17.53
N HIS A 151 0.80 1.23 -18.10
CA HIS A 151 -0.18 0.69 -19.05
C HIS A 151 -0.25 1.46 -20.37
N VAL A 152 0.68 2.39 -20.61
CA VAL A 152 0.70 3.23 -21.81
C VAL A 152 1.99 3.09 -22.61
N THR A 153 3.04 2.51 -22.03
CA THR A 153 4.34 2.26 -22.68
C THR A 153 4.83 0.85 -22.39
N GLU A 154 5.57 0.23 -23.31
CA GLU A 154 6.19 -1.09 -23.08
C GLU A 154 7.27 -1.05 -21.99
N THR A 155 8.04 0.05 -21.94
CA THR A 155 9.06 0.28 -20.92
C THR A 155 8.82 1.64 -20.26
N PRO A 156 8.69 1.71 -18.93
CA PRO A 156 8.55 2.98 -18.23
C PRO A 156 9.73 3.91 -18.53
N PRO A 157 9.48 5.18 -18.94
CA PRO A 157 10.55 6.10 -19.36
C PRO A 157 11.47 6.52 -18.19
N CYS A 158 11.08 6.25 -16.95
CA CYS A 158 11.89 6.50 -15.77
C CYS A 158 12.98 5.45 -15.53
N MET A 159 12.99 4.33 -16.28
CA MET A 159 13.97 3.24 -16.13
C MET A 159 14.12 2.75 -14.67
N GLY A 160 13.02 2.76 -13.91
CA GLY A 160 12.99 2.35 -12.51
C GLY A 160 13.33 3.43 -11.48
N ASP A 161 13.61 4.67 -11.88
CA ASP A 161 13.86 5.77 -10.92
C ASP A 161 12.60 6.13 -10.12
N ASN A 162 11.40 5.90 -10.66
CA ASN A 162 10.12 6.00 -9.91
C ASN A 162 9.92 7.35 -9.17
N ILE A 163 10.32 8.46 -9.79
CA ILE A 163 10.20 9.81 -9.22
C ILE A 163 8.76 10.09 -8.73
N CYS A 164 7.75 9.54 -9.40
CA CYS A 164 6.35 9.65 -8.98
C CYS A 164 6.11 9.08 -7.58
N ILE A 165 6.65 7.89 -7.27
CA ILE A 165 6.58 7.28 -5.94
C ILE A 165 7.46 8.06 -4.95
N GLN A 166 8.68 8.42 -5.34
CA GLN A 166 9.58 9.19 -4.46
C GLN A 166 8.94 10.51 -4.00
N ASN A 167 8.25 11.22 -4.90
CA ASN A 167 7.60 12.49 -4.62
C ASN A 167 6.45 12.39 -3.61
N LEU A 168 5.87 11.20 -3.37
CA LEU A 168 4.89 10.99 -2.30
C LEU A 168 5.48 11.24 -0.90
N PHE A 169 6.81 11.13 -0.76
CA PHE A 169 7.51 11.12 0.52
C PHE A 169 8.55 12.25 0.65
N THR A 170 8.44 13.28 -0.18
CA THR A 170 9.30 14.47 -0.15
C THR A 170 8.47 15.75 -0.14
N ASP A 171 8.90 16.73 0.65
CA ASP A 171 8.23 18.04 0.71
C ASP A 171 8.44 18.88 -0.56
N LYS A 172 9.44 18.52 -1.37
CA LYS A 172 9.70 19.14 -2.67
C LYS A 172 8.78 18.52 -3.72
N LYS A 173 7.47 18.77 -3.61
CA LYS A 173 6.54 18.51 -4.71
C LYS A 173 7.02 19.30 -5.92
N ARG A 174 7.60 18.61 -6.90
CA ARG A 174 7.87 19.19 -8.21
C ARG A 174 6.52 19.29 -8.91
N ASP A 175 5.74 20.30 -8.54
CA ASP A 175 4.48 20.62 -9.20
C ASP A 175 4.81 20.99 -10.64
N TRP A 176 4.55 20.06 -11.56
CA TRP A 176 4.52 20.38 -12.97
C TRP A 176 3.24 21.16 -13.24
N ILE A 177 3.34 22.48 -13.09
CA ILE A 177 2.38 23.42 -13.67
C ILE A 177 2.66 23.40 -15.17
N GLY A 178 2.00 22.48 -15.89
CA GLY A 178 2.12 22.38 -17.33
C GLY A 178 1.89 23.76 -17.95
N LEU A 179 2.94 24.35 -18.52
CA LEU A 179 2.77 25.44 -19.48
C LEU A 179 2.05 24.84 -20.69
N VAL A 180 0.73 25.01 -20.71
CA VAL A 180 -0.03 24.96 -21.96
C VAL A 180 0.38 26.21 -22.71
N ILE A 181 1.31 26.05 -23.65
CA ILE A 181 1.59 27.07 -24.68
C ILE A 181 0.55 26.88 -25.79
#